data_AF-A0A1K1PQB0-F1
#
_entry.id   AF-A0A1K1PQB0-F1
#
_cell.length_a   1.000
_cell.length_b   1.000
_cell.length_c   1.000
_cell.angle_alpha   90.00
_cell.angle_beta   90.00
_cell.angle_gamma   90.00
#
_symmetry.space_group_name_H-M   'P 1'
#
loop_
_entity.id
_entity.type
_entity.pdbx_description
1 polymer ?
#
loop_
_entity_poly.entity_id
_entity_poly.type
_entity_poly.pdbx_seq_one_letter_code
_entity_poly.pdbx_strand_id
1 'polypeptide(L)'
;MRYLRLSTLWFTICIALTACNDKPSPETKEYNKLFDEVIAVHDEVMPEMGKLNTLAEALKKQNDTTRNYQGILDSLQLSHKAMMDWMKDFSEKFPYGEFDPKNSEPEELQAKIEILKEEKTEVYEMRDLMQESIAKAEKQLDLR
;
A
#
# COMPACT_ATOMS: atom_id res chain seq x y z
N MET A 1 -47.27 2.78 67.12
CA MET A 1 -46.70 4.09 66.75
C MET A 1 -45.55 3.81 65.78
N ARG A 2 -45.63 3.97 64.44
CA ARG A 2 -45.51 5.24 63.66
C ARG A 2 -44.69 6.26 64.46
N TYR A 3 -43.47 6.64 64.08
CA TYR A 3 -43.05 7.40 62.89
C TYR A 3 -41.56 7.09 62.56
N LEU A 4 -41.21 6.82 61.29
CA LEU A 4 -40.55 7.75 60.36
C LEU A 4 -39.13 8.20 60.77
N ARG A 5 -38.11 7.60 60.14
CA ARG A 5 -36.94 8.34 59.63
C ARG A 5 -36.57 7.82 58.25
N LEU A 6 -37.02 8.59 57.28
CA LEU A 6 -36.46 8.75 55.94
C LEU A 6 -35.00 9.23 56.05
N SER A 7 -34.18 9.03 55.00
CA SER A 7 -32.75 9.41 54.85
C SER A 7 -31.81 8.24 55.20
N THR A 8 -30.95 7.68 54.33
CA THR A 8 -30.27 8.23 53.15
C THR A 8 -29.55 7.10 52.39
N LEU A 9 -29.48 7.20 51.05
CA LEU A 9 -28.49 6.62 50.13
C LEU A 9 -28.30 5.08 50.18
N TRP A 10 -28.90 4.28 49.29
CA TRP A 10 -28.48 4.12 47.88
C TRP A 10 -26.96 4.29 47.71
N PHE A 11 -26.19 3.27 48.12
CA PHE A 11 -24.81 3.10 47.68
C PHE A 11 -24.77 2.11 46.52
N THR A 12 -25.40 2.54 45.42
CA THR A 12 -25.23 1.95 44.09
C THR A 12 -23.88 2.43 43.57
N ILE A 13 -22.77 1.80 43.99
CA ILE A 13 -21.51 1.92 43.24
C ILE A 13 -21.65 1.02 42.01
N CYS A 14 -22.22 1.64 40.97
CA CYS A 14 -21.96 1.25 39.60
C CYS A 14 -20.45 1.42 39.39
N ILE A 15 -19.71 0.31 39.40
CA ILE A 15 -18.44 0.24 38.69
C ILE A 15 -18.85 0.38 37.21
N ALA A 16 -18.92 1.63 36.75
CA ALA A 16 -19.00 1.94 35.35
C ALA A 16 -17.77 1.28 34.71
N LEU A 17 -18.02 0.22 33.96
CA LEU A 17 -17.13 -0.25 32.92
C LEU A 17 -16.87 0.96 32.02
N THR A 18 -15.78 1.67 32.26
CA THR A 18 -15.19 2.50 31.22
C THR A 18 -14.64 1.54 30.18
N ALA A 19 -15.53 1.02 29.34
CA ALA A 19 -15.14 0.49 28.06
C ALA A 19 -14.48 1.68 27.32
N CYS A 20 -13.16 1.70 27.28
CA CYS A 20 -12.42 2.59 26.40
C CYS A 20 -13.02 2.44 25.01
N ASN A 21 -13.64 3.51 24.53
CA ASN A 21 -14.10 3.60 23.16
C ASN A 21 -12.85 3.95 22.34
N ASP A 22 -11.98 2.96 22.09
CA ASP A 22 -10.73 3.05 21.32
C ASP A 22 -11.02 3.33 19.85
N LYS A 23 -11.59 4.50 19.58
CA LYS A 23 -11.76 4.99 18.22
C LYS A 23 -10.40 5.55 17.77
N PRO A 24 -9.86 5.05 16.64
CA PRO A 24 -8.59 5.57 16.13
C PRO A 24 -8.72 7.07 15.83
N SER A 25 -7.62 7.81 16.05
CA SER A 25 -7.55 9.24 15.76
C SER A 25 -7.74 9.49 14.25
N PRO A 26 -8.08 10.72 13.84
CA PRO A 26 -8.11 11.08 12.42
C PRO A 26 -6.82 10.71 11.67
N GLU A 27 -5.67 10.95 12.29
CA GLU A 27 -4.34 10.68 11.75
C GLU A 27 -4.08 9.18 11.61
N THR A 28 -4.41 8.37 12.63
CA THR A 28 -4.32 6.90 12.54
C THR A 28 -5.17 6.35 11.39
N LYS A 29 -6.36 6.94 11.15
CA LYS A 29 -7.22 6.55 10.03
C LYS A 29 -6.64 6.95 8.68
N GLU A 30 -6.07 8.16 8.58
CA GLU A 30 -5.38 8.63 7.38
C GLU A 30 -4.20 7.73 7.03
N TYR A 31 -3.35 7.44 8.03
CA TYR A 31 -2.23 6.51 7.90
C TYR A 31 -2.69 5.15 7.35
N ASN A 32 -3.64 4.50 8.02
CA ASN A 32 -4.12 3.18 7.60
C ASN A 32 -4.68 3.20 6.18
N LYS A 33 -5.48 4.24 5.85
CA LYS A 33 -6.04 4.38 4.51
C LYS A 33 -4.95 4.52 3.44
N LEU A 34 -3.95 5.38 3.68
CA LEU A 34 -2.86 5.58 2.73
C LEU A 34 -2.01 4.31 2.59
N PHE A 35 -1.71 3.65 3.71
CA PHE A 35 -0.94 2.40 3.70
C PHE A 35 -1.67 1.32 2.90
N ASP A 36 -2.96 1.11 3.17
CA ASP A 36 -3.81 0.16 2.44
C ASP A 36 -3.87 0.49 0.94
N GLU A 37 -4.00 1.76 0.59
CA GLU A 37 -4.04 2.21 -0.82
C GLU A 37 -2.71 1.94 -1.54
N VAL A 38 -1.58 2.24 -0.91
CA VAL A 38 -0.24 1.99 -1.46
C VAL A 38 -0.04 0.49 -1.73
N ILE A 39 -0.33 -0.36 -0.73
CA ILE A 39 -0.17 -1.80 -0.87
C ILE A 39 -1.15 -2.38 -1.89
N ALA A 40 -2.38 -1.88 -1.95
CA ALA A 40 -3.37 -2.34 -2.94
C ALA A 40 -2.91 -2.09 -4.38
N VAL A 41 -2.26 -0.95 -4.66
CA VAL A 41 -1.70 -0.66 -6.00
C VAL A 41 -0.54 -1.60 -6.33
N HIS A 42 0.34 -1.87 -5.38
CA HIS A 42 1.40 -2.86 -5.54
C HIS A 42 0.82 -4.26 -5.85
N ASP A 43 -0.17 -4.70 -5.08
CA ASP A 43 -0.80 -6.01 -5.23
C ASP A 43 -1.59 -6.14 -6.55
N GLU A 44 -2.11 -5.03 -7.09
CA GLU A 44 -2.79 -4.98 -8.39
C GLU A 44 -1.89 -5.46 -9.53
N VAL A 45 -0.62 -5.01 -9.55
CA VAL A 45 0.32 -5.30 -10.65
C VAL A 45 1.33 -6.39 -10.32
N MET A 46 1.46 -6.81 -9.07
CA MET A 46 2.33 -7.92 -8.68
C MET A 46 2.10 -9.21 -9.52
N PRO A 47 0.86 -9.65 -9.80
CA PRO A 47 0.61 -10.82 -10.66
C PRO A 47 1.15 -10.67 -12.08
N GLU A 48 1.34 -9.44 -12.57
CA GLU A 48 1.83 -9.15 -13.92
C GLU A 48 3.35 -9.26 -14.05
N MET A 49 4.10 -9.43 -12.96
CA MET A 49 5.57 -9.59 -13.00
C MET A 49 6.01 -10.78 -13.86
N GLY A 50 5.30 -11.91 -13.80
CA GLY A 50 5.56 -13.04 -14.68
C GLY A 50 5.26 -12.75 -16.15
N LYS A 51 4.26 -11.89 -16.40
CA LYS A 51 3.86 -11.46 -17.75
C LYS A 51 4.94 -10.62 -18.40
N LEU A 52 5.60 -9.71 -17.67
CA LEU A 52 6.73 -8.93 -18.18
C LEU A 52 7.84 -9.84 -18.75
N ASN A 53 8.24 -10.87 -18.00
CA ASN A 53 9.26 -11.82 -18.42
C ASN A 53 8.84 -12.61 -19.66
N THR A 54 7.60 -13.10 -19.66
CA THR A 54 7.02 -13.84 -20.79
C THR A 54 7.02 -13.01 -22.08
N LEU A 55 6.59 -11.75 -21.99
CA LEU A 55 6.57 -10.82 -23.12
C LEU A 55 7.97 -10.49 -23.62
N ALA A 56 8.93 -10.28 -22.70
CA ALA A 56 10.32 -10.02 -23.06
C ALA A 56 10.95 -11.19 -23.80
N GLU A 57 10.71 -12.43 -23.37
CA GLU A 57 11.18 -13.63 -24.07
C GLU A 57 10.55 -13.79 -25.45
N ALA A 58 9.25 -13.54 -25.58
CA ALA A 58 8.54 -13.60 -26.86
C ALA A 58 9.09 -12.57 -27.85
N LEU A 59 9.31 -11.33 -27.42
CA LEU A 59 9.90 -10.28 -28.26
C LEU A 59 11.35 -10.62 -28.65
N LYS A 60 12.17 -11.14 -27.73
CA LYS A 60 13.55 -11.57 -28.03
C LYS A 60 13.60 -12.64 -29.13
N LYS A 61 12.66 -13.59 -29.13
CA LYS A 61 12.57 -14.64 -30.17
C LYS A 61 12.21 -14.09 -31.55
N GLN A 62 11.53 -12.95 -31.59
CA GLN A 62 11.12 -12.28 -32.84
C GLN A 62 12.09 -11.17 -33.28
N ASN A 63 13.06 -10.83 -32.44
CA ASN A 63 14.06 -9.80 -32.73
C ASN A 63 15.02 -10.33 -33.81
N ASP A 64 15.09 -9.66 -34.95
CA ASP A 64 15.92 -10.04 -36.09
C ASP A 64 16.50 -8.79 -36.79
N THR A 65 17.19 -8.94 -37.92
CA THR A 65 17.81 -7.80 -38.62
C THR A 65 16.81 -6.80 -39.20
N THR A 66 15.52 -7.16 -39.28
CA THR A 66 14.44 -6.34 -39.82
C THR A 66 13.51 -5.78 -38.74
N ARG A 67 13.49 -6.40 -37.55
CA ARG A 67 12.64 -6.02 -36.42
C ARG A 67 13.50 -5.77 -35.19
N ASN A 68 13.53 -4.52 -34.74
CA ASN A 68 14.25 -4.10 -33.54
C ASN A 68 13.27 -3.73 -32.42
N TYR A 69 13.20 -4.56 -31.39
CA TYR A 69 12.34 -4.36 -30.23
C TYR A 69 13.07 -3.86 -28.99
N GLN A 70 14.32 -3.38 -29.12
CA GLN A 70 15.15 -3.02 -27.97
C GLN A 70 14.46 -2.02 -27.04
N GLY A 71 13.81 -0.97 -27.57
CA GLY A 71 13.11 0.00 -26.73
C GLY A 71 11.94 -0.61 -25.92
N ILE A 72 11.23 -1.61 -26.47
CA ILE A 72 10.16 -2.30 -25.74
C ILE A 72 10.76 -3.25 -24.69
N LEU A 73 11.85 -3.95 -25.03
CA LEU A 73 12.58 -4.81 -24.10
C LEU A 73 13.14 -4.02 -22.91
N ASP A 74 13.70 -2.84 -23.18
CA ASP A 74 14.21 -1.94 -22.14
C ASP A 74 13.07 -1.44 -21.23
N SER A 75 11.91 -1.12 -21.81
CA SER A 75 10.71 -0.70 -21.05
C SER A 75 10.21 -1.82 -20.12
N LEU A 76 10.15 -3.07 -20.62
CA LEU A 76 9.76 -4.24 -19.81
C LEU A 76 10.77 -4.50 -18.68
N GLN A 77 12.07 -4.39 -18.97
CA GLN A 77 13.11 -4.55 -17.95
C GLN A 77 13.07 -3.42 -16.91
N LEU A 78 12.87 -2.18 -17.34
CA LEU A 78 12.73 -1.03 -16.45
C LEU A 78 11.53 -1.18 -15.53
N SER A 79 10.40 -1.66 -16.05
CA SER A 79 9.19 -1.96 -15.26
C SER A 79 9.46 -2.99 -14.17
N HIS A 80 10.13 -4.10 -14.52
CA HIS A 80 10.51 -5.11 -13.55
C HIS A 80 11.47 -4.56 -12.48
N LYS A 81 12.41 -3.70 -12.88
CA LYS A 81 13.35 -3.06 -11.96
C LYS A 81 12.63 -2.08 -11.02
N ALA A 82 11.74 -1.24 -11.54
CA ALA A 82 10.97 -0.28 -10.76
C ALA A 82 10.18 -0.96 -9.64
N MET A 83 9.51 -2.08 -9.93
CA MET A 83 8.83 -2.88 -8.90
C MET A 83 9.77 -3.38 -7.81
N MET A 84 10.93 -3.92 -8.18
CA MET A 84 11.90 -4.44 -7.20
C MET A 84 12.56 -3.34 -6.37
N ASP A 85 12.89 -2.21 -7.00
CA ASP A 85 13.46 -1.05 -6.32
C ASP A 85 12.46 -0.46 -5.33
N TRP A 86 11.21 -0.25 -5.77
CA TRP A 86 10.15 0.27 -4.92
C TRP A 86 9.87 -0.66 -3.74
N MET A 87 9.71 -1.97 -3.98
CA MET A 87 9.47 -2.94 -2.89
C MET A 87 10.60 -2.94 -1.86
N LYS A 88 11.85 -2.83 -2.32
CA LYS A 88 13.01 -2.75 -1.42
C LYS A 88 12.95 -1.49 -0.58
N ASP A 89 12.85 -0.33 -1.22
CA ASP A 89 12.84 0.97 -0.55
C ASP A 89 11.64 1.13 0.41
N PHE A 90 10.45 0.71 -0.02
CA PHE A 90 9.25 0.66 0.83
C PHE A 90 9.47 -0.22 2.06
N SER A 91 10.09 -1.40 1.92
CA SER A 91 10.36 -2.30 3.05
C SER A 91 11.39 -1.76 4.05
N GLU A 92 12.31 -0.89 3.60
CA GLU A 92 13.25 -0.19 4.47
C GLU A 92 12.55 0.94 5.24
N LYS A 93 11.60 1.63 4.60
CA LYS A 93 10.79 2.71 5.20
C LYS A 93 9.68 2.19 6.12
N PHE A 94 9.10 1.02 5.82
CA PHE A 94 8.01 0.37 6.56
C PHE A 94 8.34 -1.10 6.88
N PRO A 95 9.30 -1.36 7.78
CA PRO A 95 9.59 -2.72 8.19
C PRO A 95 8.38 -3.39 8.83
N TYR A 96 8.14 -4.65 8.48
CA TYR A 96 6.96 -5.38 8.92
C TYR A 96 6.89 -5.49 10.45
N GLY A 97 5.81 -4.96 11.02
CA GLY A 97 5.53 -5.03 12.46
C GLY A 97 6.31 -4.05 13.33
N GLU A 98 7.08 -3.14 12.76
CA GLU A 98 7.87 -2.16 13.54
C GLU A 98 7.15 -0.85 13.84
N PHE A 99 6.07 -0.53 13.12
CA PHE A 99 5.31 0.70 13.32
C PHE A 99 3.87 0.43 13.78
N ASP A 100 3.48 1.02 14.91
CA ASP A 100 2.12 0.97 15.44
C ASP A 100 1.47 2.38 15.40
N PRO A 101 0.61 2.68 14.41
CA PRO A 101 0.02 3.99 14.25
C PRO A 101 -0.98 4.38 15.35
N LYS A 102 -1.36 3.45 16.23
CA LYS A 102 -2.24 3.75 17.38
C LYS A 102 -1.46 4.25 18.59
N ASN A 103 -0.22 3.81 18.74
CA ASN A 103 0.62 4.05 19.92
C ASN A 103 1.86 4.90 19.61
N SER A 104 2.05 5.31 18.35
CA SER A 104 3.13 6.21 17.92
C SER A 104 2.94 7.65 18.41
N GLU A 105 4.05 8.36 18.62
CA GLU A 105 4.01 9.80 18.91
C GLU A 105 3.40 10.58 17.73
N PRO A 106 2.65 11.69 17.96
CA PRO A 106 1.99 12.43 16.88
C PRO A 106 2.92 12.92 15.78
N GLU A 107 4.13 13.34 16.13
CA GLU A 107 5.14 13.80 15.15
C GLU A 107 5.65 12.66 14.27
N GLU A 108 5.87 11.47 14.85
CA GLU A 108 6.28 10.27 14.12
C GLU A 108 5.17 9.78 13.18
N LEU A 109 3.92 9.77 13.67
CA LEU A 109 2.76 9.41 12.85
C LEU A 109 2.60 10.34 11.66
N GLN A 110 2.73 11.65 11.88
CA GLN A 110 2.65 12.62 10.79
C GLN A 110 3.79 12.43 9.79
N ALA A 111 5.02 12.19 10.24
CA ALA A 111 6.14 11.92 9.35
C ALA A 111 5.90 10.69 8.48
N LYS A 112 5.37 9.59 9.05
CA LYS A 112 5.02 8.40 8.29
C LYS A 112 3.89 8.63 7.28
N ILE A 113 2.92 9.48 7.61
CA ILE A 113 1.84 9.89 6.68
C ILE A 113 2.42 10.62 5.47
N GLU A 114 3.36 11.56 5.67
CA GLU A 114 3.99 12.27 4.55
C GLU A 114 4.81 11.34 3.66
N ILE A 115 5.57 10.41 4.26
CA ILE A 115 6.28 9.37 3.49
C ILE A 115 5.28 8.54 2.68
N LEU A 116 4.15 8.11 3.25
CA LEU A 116 3.14 7.34 2.51
C LEU A 116 2.51 8.12 1.34
N LYS A 117 2.43 9.46 1.39
CA LYS A 117 1.97 10.27 0.26
C LYS A 117 2.98 10.27 -0.89
N GLU A 118 4.27 10.25 -0.57
CA GLU A 118 5.35 10.07 -1.55
C GLU A 118 5.29 8.66 -2.15
N GLU A 119 5.24 7.61 -1.30
CA GLU A 119 5.12 6.22 -1.73
C GLU A 119 3.91 5.98 -2.63
N LYS A 120 2.79 6.62 -2.33
CA LYS A 120 1.59 6.57 -3.16
C LYS A 120 1.86 7.07 -4.57
N THR A 121 2.61 8.15 -4.70
CA THR A 121 2.96 8.69 -6.03
C THR A 121 3.88 7.70 -6.76
N GLU A 122 4.92 7.22 -6.08
CA GLU A 122 5.89 6.29 -6.66
C GLU A 122 5.26 4.96 -7.11
N VAL A 123 4.39 4.37 -6.28
CA VAL A 123 3.72 3.10 -6.61
C VAL A 123 2.75 3.26 -7.78
N TYR A 124 2.11 4.42 -7.95
CA TYR A 124 1.28 4.71 -9.13
C TYR A 124 2.12 4.88 -10.40
N GLU A 125 3.24 5.59 -10.33
CA GLU A 125 4.16 5.74 -11.46
C GLU A 125 4.72 4.38 -11.90
N MET A 126 5.08 3.54 -10.93
CA MET A 126 5.50 2.16 -11.15
C MET A 126 4.40 1.33 -11.83
N ARG A 127 3.16 1.39 -11.32
CA ARG A 127 1.99 0.71 -11.91
C ARG A 127 1.79 1.12 -13.37
N ASP A 128 1.77 2.43 -13.63
CA ASP A 128 1.52 2.98 -14.97
C ASP A 128 2.62 2.56 -15.94
N LEU A 129 3.89 2.61 -15.51
CA LEU A 129 5.03 2.12 -16.28
C LEU A 129 4.89 0.63 -16.64
N MET A 130 4.46 -0.21 -15.70
CA MET A 130 4.22 -1.64 -15.95
C MET A 130 3.12 -1.86 -16.98
N GLN A 131 1.95 -1.23 -16.77
CA GLN A 131 0.79 -1.36 -17.65
C GLN A 131 1.11 -0.87 -19.07
N GLU A 132 1.81 0.26 -19.19
CA GLU A 132 2.24 0.77 -20.49
C GLU A 132 3.23 -0.15 -21.20
N SER A 133 4.21 -0.69 -20.47
CA SER A 133 5.22 -1.58 -21.05
C SER A 133 4.61 -2.89 -21.54
N ILE A 134 3.66 -3.44 -20.77
CA ILE A 134 2.87 -4.60 -21.14
C ILE A 134 2.05 -4.31 -22.40
N ALA A 135 1.31 -3.21 -22.42
CA ALA A 135 0.47 -2.84 -23.57
C ALA A 135 1.28 -2.64 -24.85
N LYS A 136 2.46 -2.01 -24.76
CA LYS A 136 3.40 -1.83 -25.88
C LYS A 136 3.88 -3.19 -26.43
N ALA A 137 4.21 -4.13 -25.55
CA ALA A 137 4.68 -5.46 -25.93
C ALA A 137 3.56 -6.33 -26.52
N GLU A 138 2.37 -6.35 -25.92
CA GLU A 138 1.22 -7.10 -26.43
C GLU A 138 0.79 -6.61 -27.80
N LYS A 139 0.77 -5.28 -28.01
CA LYS A 139 0.49 -4.69 -29.32
C LYS A 139 1.48 -5.15 -30.38
N GLN A 140 2.75 -5.33 -30.02
CA GLN A 140 3.78 -5.75 -30.96
C GLN A 140 3.71 -7.26 -31.28
N LEU A 141 3.14 -8.05 -30.39
CA LEU A 141 2.96 -9.50 -30.52
C LEU A 141 1.56 -9.89 -31.02
N ASP A 142 0.72 -8.91 -31.36
CA ASP A 142 -0.68 -9.09 -31.77
C ASP A 142 -1.54 -9.89 -30.77
N LEU A 143 -1.30 -9.72 -29.45
CA LEU A 143 -1.97 -10.48 -28.38
C LEU A 143 -3.26 -9.84 -27.84
N ARG A 144 -3.99 -9.08 -28.66
CA ARG A 144 -5.22 -8.37 -28.23
C ARG A 144 -6.52 -9.14 -28.45
#